data_AF-A0A1Y3MRI1-F1
#
_entry.id   AF-A0A1Y3MRI1-F1
#
_cell.length_a   1.000
_cell.length_b   1.000
_cell.length_c   1.000
_cell.angle_alpha   90.00
_cell.angle_beta   90.00
_cell.angle_gamma   90.00
#
_symmetry.space_group_name_H-M   'P 1'
#
loop_
_entity.id
_entity.type
_entity.pdbx_description
1 polymer ?
#
loop_
_entity_poly.entity_id
_entity_poly.type
_entity_poly.pdbx_seq_one_letter_code
_entity_poly.pdbx_strand_id
1 'polypeptide(L)'
;MGADLNKENEIGETPIFMACEGGEGENGEIVRYLVENGADINKENNLGWTPLFKACESGNMAIVKYLVKQGADIHKMLWRRGGETLLFEACESGNMAIVKYLVK
;
A
#
# COMPACT_ATOMS: atom_id res chain seq x y z
N MET A 1 -14.40 19.40 13.58
CA MET A 1 -13.33 18.57 14.19
C MET A 1 -13.09 17.41 13.24
N GLY A 2 -11.89 17.27 12.69
CA GLY A 2 -11.53 16.18 11.78
C GLY A 2 -10.80 15.06 12.52
N ALA A 3 -10.93 13.82 12.05
CA ALA A 3 -10.09 12.72 12.50
C ALA A 3 -8.67 12.89 11.97
N ASP A 4 -7.67 12.40 12.71
CA ASP A 4 -6.29 12.33 12.24
C ASP A 4 -6.13 11.15 11.27
N LEU A 5 -5.98 11.47 9.98
CA LEU A 5 -5.85 10.48 8.90
C LEU A 5 -4.55 9.68 8.96
N ASN A 6 -3.57 10.13 9.74
CA ASN A 6 -2.28 9.49 9.90
C ASN A 6 -2.10 8.89 11.31
N LYS A 7 -3.18 8.80 12.08
CA LYS A 7 -3.17 8.15 13.39
C LYS A 7 -2.82 6.68 13.23
N GLU A 8 -1.79 6.25 13.94
CA GLU A 8 -1.32 4.86 13.94
C GLU A 8 -2.04 4.04 15.02
N ASN A 9 -2.35 2.78 14.69
CA ASN A 9 -2.71 1.76 15.67
C ASN A 9 -1.46 1.20 16.39
N GLU A 10 -1.62 0.19 17.24
CA GLU A 10 -0.53 -0.39 18.05
C GLU A 10 0.61 -1.00 17.22
N ILE A 11 0.36 -1.35 15.96
CA ILE A 11 1.33 -1.92 15.04
C ILE A 11 1.80 -0.94 13.95
N GLY A 12 1.49 0.35 14.09
CA GLY A 12 1.95 1.40 13.19
C GLY A 12 1.11 1.57 11.93
N GLU A 13 -0.04 0.91 11.83
CA GLU A 13 -0.87 1.00 10.63
C GLU A 13 -1.78 2.21 10.71
N THR A 14 -1.84 2.95 9.60
CA THR A 14 -2.74 4.09 9.41
C THR A 14 -4.08 3.65 8.79
N PRO A 15 -5.12 4.49 8.83
CA PRO A 15 -6.39 4.23 8.13
C PRO A 15 -6.22 3.84 6.67
N ILE A 16 -5.32 4.49 5.93
CA ILE A 16 -5.05 4.17 4.52
C ILE A 16 -4.36 2.81 4.35
N PHE A 17 -3.49 2.43 5.28
CA PHE A 17 -2.87 1.10 5.27
C PHE A 17 -3.94 0.00 5.37
N MET A 18 -4.86 0.13 6.33
CA MET A 18 -5.98 -0.81 6.50
C MET A 18 -6.93 -0.81 5.30
N ALA A 19 -7.19 0.37 4.71
CA ALA A 19 -8.04 0.46 3.52
C ALA A 19 -7.44 -0.28 2.30
N CYS A 20 -6.13 -0.52 2.26
CA CYS A 20 -5.49 -1.28 1.18
C CYS A 20 -5.62 -2.81 1.34
N GLU A 21 -6.14 -3.30 2.47
CA GLU A 21 -6.28 -4.75 2.76
C GLU A 21 -7.54 -5.38 2.16
N GLY A 22 -8.67 -4.68 2.13
CA GLY A 22 -9.92 -5.24 1.63
C GLY A 22 -9.91 -5.47 0.12
N GLY A 23 -10.50 -6.60 -0.28
CA GLY A 23 -10.48 -7.12 -1.66
C GLY A 23 -11.18 -6.24 -2.70
N GLU A 24 -11.47 -6.83 -3.88
CA GLU A 24 -12.03 -6.14 -5.05
C GLU A 24 -13.43 -5.55 -4.76
N GLY A 25 -13.48 -4.33 -4.22
CA GLY A 25 -14.71 -3.64 -3.84
C GLY A 25 -14.50 -2.21 -3.34
N GLU A 26 -15.36 -1.77 -2.40
CA GLU A 26 -15.55 -0.39 -1.87
C GLU A 26 -14.26 0.28 -1.32
N ASN A 27 -13.23 -0.51 -1.04
CA ASN A 27 -11.95 -0.04 -0.53
C ASN A 27 -11.24 0.96 -1.46
N GLY A 28 -11.47 0.87 -2.78
CA GLY A 28 -10.91 1.82 -3.73
C GLY A 28 -11.39 3.26 -3.55
N GLU A 29 -12.66 3.46 -3.17
CA GLU A 29 -13.22 4.80 -2.92
C GLU A 29 -12.71 5.38 -1.60
N ILE A 30 -12.61 4.54 -0.57
CA ILE A 30 -12.03 4.94 0.73
C ILE A 30 -10.57 5.36 0.56
N VAL A 31 -9.75 4.58 -0.15
CA VAL A 31 -8.35 4.93 -0.41
C VAL A 31 -8.26 6.27 -1.16
N ARG A 32 -9.06 6.47 -2.21
CA ARG A 32 -9.08 7.74 -2.95
C ARG A 32 -9.42 8.92 -2.06
N TYR A 33 -10.49 8.80 -1.28
CA TYR A 33 -10.93 9.85 -0.38
C TYR A 33 -9.87 10.19 0.67
N LEU A 34 -9.23 9.18 1.26
CA LEU A 34 -8.16 9.39 2.24
C LEU A 34 -6.95 10.11 1.63
N VAL A 35 -6.52 9.71 0.44
CA VAL A 35 -5.40 10.38 -0.26
C VAL A 35 -5.74 11.82 -0.62
N GLU A 36 -6.93 12.07 -1.16
CA GLU A 36 -7.40 13.42 -1.51
C GLU A 36 -7.49 14.35 -0.30
N ASN A 37 -7.64 13.81 0.92
CA ASN A 37 -7.66 14.56 2.17
C ASN A 37 -6.30 14.58 2.89
N GLY A 38 -5.22 14.08 2.27
CA GLY A 38 -3.86 14.20 2.78
C GLY A 38 -3.37 13.07 3.68
N ALA A 39 -3.94 11.86 3.55
CA ALA A 39 -3.34 10.67 4.16
C ALA A 39 -1.95 10.39 3.55
N ASP A 40 -1.00 10.01 4.40
CA ASP A 40 0.36 9.69 3.99
C ASP A 40 0.41 8.29 3.35
N ILE A 41 0.55 8.27 2.02
CA ILE A 41 0.62 7.06 1.20
C ILE A 41 1.92 6.27 1.36
N ASN A 42 2.95 6.88 1.96
CA ASN A 42 4.28 6.28 2.13
C ASN A 42 4.61 5.98 3.60
N LYS A 43 3.68 6.26 4.51
CA LYS A 43 3.82 5.93 5.92
C LYS A 43 4.00 4.42 6.09
N GLU A 44 4.94 4.06 6.94
CA GLU A 44 5.31 2.67 7.17
C GLU A 44 4.75 2.20 8.50
N ASN A 45 4.27 0.95 8.55
CA ASN A 45 3.95 0.30 9.82
C ASN A 45 5.23 -0.17 10.55
N ASN A 46 5.08 -0.76 11.73
CA ASN A 46 6.21 -1.21 12.56
C ASN A 46 7.06 -2.35 11.91
N LEU A 47 6.63 -2.90 10.76
CA LEU A 47 7.28 -4.03 10.08
C LEU A 47 8.03 -3.66 8.80
N GLY A 48 7.67 -2.58 8.13
CA GLY A 48 8.27 -2.32 6.82
C GLY A 48 7.34 -1.61 5.89
N TRP A 49 6.06 -1.80 6.16
CA TRP A 49 5.11 -1.99 5.10
C TRP A 49 4.38 -0.70 4.86
N THR A 50 4.32 -0.32 3.60
CA THR A 50 3.57 0.84 3.13
C THR A 50 2.16 0.42 2.72
N PRO A 51 1.22 1.37 2.58
CA PRO A 51 -0.07 1.12 1.94
C PRO A 51 0.08 0.45 0.56
N LEU A 52 1.10 0.81 -0.21
CA LEU A 52 1.39 0.18 -1.51
C LEU A 52 1.78 -1.30 -1.36
N PHE A 53 2.60 -1.65 -0.37
CA PHE A 53 2.90 -3.06 -0.08
C PHE A 53 1.63 -3.85 0.19
N LYS A 54 0.76 -3.33 1.05
CA LYS A 54 -0.50 -3.99 1.40
C LYS A 54 -1.45 -4.13 0.21
N ALA A 55 -1.50 -3.13 -0.67
CA ALA A 55 -2.26 -3.20 -1.92
C ALA A 55 -1.74 -4.25 -2.90
N CYS A 56 -0.41 -4.47 -2.92
CA CYS A 56 0.19 -5.53 -3.71
C CYS A 56 -0.07 -6.92 -3.11
N GLU A 57 0.07 -7.07 -1.80
CA GLU A 57 -0.24 -8.31 -1.06
C GLU A 57 -1.70 -8.74 -1.29
N SER A 58 -2.65 -7.79 -1.26
CA SER A 58 -4.07 -8.07 -1.52
C SER A 58 -4.39 -8.34 -2.99
N GLY A 59 -3.44 -8.12 -3.90
CA GLY A 59 -3.64 -8.29 -5.35
C GLY A 59 -4.53 -7.22 -6.00
N ASN A 60 -4.90 -6.16 -5.27
CA ASN A 60 -5.82 -5.14 -5.76
C ASN A 60 -5.14 -4.16 -6.73
N MET A 61 -5.07 -4.56 -8.00
CA MET A 61 -4.42 -3.78 -9.07
C MET A 61 -4.99 -2.37 -9.25
N ALA A 62 -6.25 -2.12 -8.89
CA ALA A 62 -6.85 -0.79 -8.98
C ALA A 62 -6.24 0.17 -7.96
N ILE A 63 -6.08 -0.29 -6.72
CA ILE A 63 -5.42 0.47 -5.64
C ILE A 63 -3.92 0.63 -5.95
N VAL A 64 -3.23 -0.44 -6.37
CA VAL A 64 -1.80 -0.38 -6.75
C VAL A 64 -1.55 0.71 -7.79
N LYS A 65 -2.30 0.70 -8.90
CA LYS A 65 -2.17 1.72 -9.96
C LYS A 65 -2.47 3.12 -9.46
N TYR A 66 -3.46 3.25 -8.58
CA TYR A 66 -3.82 4.54 -8.01
C TYR A 66 -2.70 5.09 -7.11
N LEU A 67 -2.23 4.32 -6.14
CA LEU A 67 -1.18 4.74 -5.21
C LEU A 67 0.13 5.10 -5.96
N VAL A 68 0.54 4.29 -6.94
CA VAL A 68 1.72 4.60 -7.77
C VAL A 68 1.52 5.89 -8.56
N LYS A 69 0.32 6.14 -9.10
CA LYS A 69 0.00 7.42 -9.76
C LYS A 69 0.07 8.62 -8.80
N GLN A 70 -0.23 8.42 -7.52
CA GLN A 70 -0.14 9.46 -6.48
C GLN A 70 1.28 9.62 -5.91
N GLY A 71 2.26 8.87 -6.42
CA GLY A 71 3.67 9.00 -6.01
C GLY A 71 4.08 8.08 -4.85
N ALA A 72 3.37 6.96 -4.64
CA ALA A 72 3.84 5.94 -3.71
C ALA A 72 5.18 5.35 -4.18
N ASP A 73 6.10 5.14 -3.25
CA ASP A 73 7.44 4.64 -3.54
C ASP A 73 7.44 3.13 -3.84
N ILE A 74 7.64 2.78 -5.12
CA ILE A 74 7.70 1.39 -5.59
C ILE A 74 9.02 0.68 -5.23
N HIS A 75 10.06 1.44 -4.90
CA HIS A 75 11.41 0.91 -4.60
C HIS A 75 11.65 0.79 -3.10
N LYS A 76 10.60 0.97 -2.31
CA LYS A 76 10.71 0.93 -0.87
C LYS A 76 11.19 -0.45 -0.39
N MET A 77 12.21 -0.43 0.47
CA MET A 77 12.74 -1.63 1.12
C MET A 77 11.91 -2.00 2.33
N LEU A 78 11.60 -3.29 2.46
CA LEU A 78 10.86 -3.88 3.58
C LEU A 78 11.86 -4.44 4.58
N TRP A 79 12.21 -3.66 5.60
CA TRP A 79 13.35 -3.95 6.50
C TRP A 79 13.19 -5.29 7.23
N ARG A 80 11.97 -5.70 7.59
CA ARG A 80 11.75 -7.00 8.26
C ARG A 80 11.62 -8.19 7.31
N ARG A 81 11.56 -8.00 5.99
CA ARG A 81 11.72 -9.07 4.99
C ARG A 81 13.15 -9.13 4.44
N GLY A 82 14.16 -8.78 5.24
CA GLY A 82 15.56 -8.85 4.80
C GLY A 82 15.94 -7.82 3.74
N GLY A 83 15.21 -6.70 3.64
CA GLY A 83 15.48 -5.66 2.64
C GLY A 83 14.86 -5.95 1.27
N GLU A 84 13.94 -6.91 1.19
CA GLU A 84 13.14 -7.18 -0.02
C GLU A 84 12.37 -5.94 -0.49
N THR A 85 12.14 -5.85 -1.80
CA THR A 85 11.30 -4.82 -2.42
C THR A 85 9.94 -5.39 -2.76
N LEU A 86 8.99 -4.51 -3.11
CA LEU A 86 7.68 -4.89 -3.67
C LEU A 86 7.76 -5.91 -4.82
N LEU A 87 8.84 -5.92 -5.60
CA LEU A 87 9.01 -6.87 -6.70
C LEU A 87 9.24 -8.31 -6.22
N PHE A 88 9.91 -8.50 -5.08
CA PHE A 88 10.12 -9.83 -4.49
C PHE A 88 8.78 -10.45 -4.06
N GLU A 89 7.97 -9.68 -3.34
CA GLU A 89 6.60 -10.09 -2.95
C GLU A 89 5.73 -10.42 -4.17
N ALA A 90 5.75 -9.57 -5.20
CA ALA A 90 4.99 -9.81 -6.42
C ALA A 90 5.40 -11.13 -7.13
N CYS A 91 6.68 -11.50 -7.03
CA CYS A 91 7.19 -12.76 -7.56
C CYS A 91 6.81 -13.96 -6.66
N GLU A 92 6.88 -13.82 -5.34
CA GLU A 92 6.53 -14.87 -4.36
C GLU A 92 5.03 -15.20 -4.41
N SER A 93 4.18 -14.17 -4.46
CA SER A 93 2.73 -14.31 -4.60
C SER A 93 2.28 -14.84 -5.96
N GLY A 94 3.18 -14.91 -6.95
CA GLY A 94 2.87 -15.33 -8.31
C GLY A 94 1.98 -14.33 -9.08
N ASN A 95 1.82 -13.10 -8.58
CA ASN A 95 0.96 -12.09 -9.19
C ASN A 95 1.63 -11.43 -10.42
N MET A 96 1.54 -12.13 -11.55
CA MET A 96 2.10 -11.71 -12.84
C MET A 96 1.64 -10.30 -13.28
N ALA A 97 0.44 -9.85 -12.86
CA ALA A 97 -0.04 -8.51 -13.19
C ALA A 97 0.75 -7.41 -12.47
N ILE A 98 1.03 -7.60 -11.16
CA ILE A 98 1.85 -6.69 -10.37
C ILE A 98 3.30 -6.73 -10.87
N VAL A 99 3.87 -7.90 -11.12
CA VAL A 99 5.23 -8.04 -11.66
C VAL A 99 5.41 -7.23 -12.94
N LYS A 100 4.50 -7.41 -13.92
CA LYS A 100 4.54 -6.65 -15.18
C LYS A 100 4.40 -5.14 -14.98
N TYR A 101 3.69 -4.72 -13.93
CA TYR A 101 3.48 -3.31 -13.64
C TYR A 101 4.71 -2.68 -12.98
N LEU A 102 5.37 -3.38 -12.05
CA LEU A 102 6.55 -2.87 -11.32
C LEU A 102 7.84 -2.89 -12.15
N VAL A 103 7.92 -3.71 -13.20
CA VAL A 103 9.11 -3.81 -14.09
C VAL A 103 9.10 -2.78 -15.22
N LYS A 104 7.94 -2.14 -15.47
CA LYS A 104 7.76 -1.20 -16.58
C LYS A 104 8.43 0.15 -16.30
#